data_AF-A0A1U7CRC4-F1
#
_entry.id   AF-A0A1U7CRC4-F1
#
_cell.length_a   1.000
_cell.length_b   1.000
_cell.length_c   1.000
_cell.angle_alpha   90.00
_cell.angle_beta   90.00
_cell.angle_gamma   90.00
#
_symmetry.space_group_name_H-M   'P 1'
#
loop_
_entity.id
_entity.type
_entity.pdbx_description
1 polymer ?
#
loop_
_entity_poly.entity_id
_entity_poly.type
_entity_poly.pdbx_seq_one_letter_code
_entity_poly.pdbx_strand_id
1 'polypeptide(L)'
;MKRFLIGAIVAYALSATLLVAWWGAKASSLRFLIDAPSIRQAEQAQEPFVPKDLRTLFLDQGVETSGWQYLKVRFGDLSGTVFQAAIGVIFVICLVAAIPPKPGPSGQATRDPSSTTKRARRSALAASLIGFASIAVAWVYGRSTILHPYHQIVVGALLALLAAEAVALFLGFQQLAHGPRRAPVAGWLVVALAPLAFWVLVGAYGAKQWQGRNVPRSLLMQLSVAAGSALMRLESSYEYPHRLETDRLVMLYDVLDNPHQDGEAMDAHMAAMERTLGTTSGSKVLWVRGRLPVLGLGGLSVHEIALGSEESPNDWAADGRIDRHELAHAALDSLRSADADPPTFLHEGWAESQSGATRDELAAKALEQHTEEPSIGIVSLTEPKWYHHDAGPVYPLGGAFVEFLIRKHGADKFLRLYNESRESRFKHTFREIYDVELDAMESEFWNDAQDRDG
;
A
#
# COMPACT_ATOMS: atom_id res chain seq x y z
N MET A 1 28.36 17.84 -28.40
CA MET A 1 27.09 17.13 -28.11
C MET A 1 27.09 16.33 -26.81
N LYS A 2 27.90 15.27 -26.62
CA LYS A 2 27.80 14.39 -25.43
C LYS A 2 27.98 15.07 -24.07
N ARG A 3 28.93 16.01 -23.96
CA ARG A 3 29.14 16.82 -22.73
C ARG A 3 27.98 17.77 -22.46
N PHE A 4 27.38 18.31 -23.52
CA PHE A 4 26.22 19.20 -23.44
C PHE A 4 24.98 18.45 -22.96
N LEU A 5 24.71 17.25 -23.49
CA LEU A 5 23.60 16.41 -23.06
C LEU A 5 23.71 15.97 -21.59
N ILE A 6 24.92 15.59 -21.15
CA ILE A 6 25.18 15.28 -19.73
C ILE A 6 24.95 16.52 -18.86
N GLY A 7 25.43 17.70 -19.29
CA GLY A 7 25.17 18.96 -18.60
C GLY A 7 23.69 19.28 -18.50
N ALA A 8 22.92 19.06 -19.58
CA ALA A 8 21.48 19.29 -19.62
C ALA A 8 20.71 18.33 -18.69
N ILE A 9 21.06 17.04 -18.66
CA ILE A 9 20.44 16.04 -17.76
C ILE A 9 20.75 16.37 -16.29
N VAL A 10 22.01 16.72 -15.98
CA VAL A 10 22.42 17.11 -14.63
C VAL A 10 21.71 18.40 -14.20
N ALA A 11 21.61 19.39 -15.08
CA ALA A 11 20.89 20.64 -14.82
C ALA A 11 19.38 20.41 -14.61
N TYR A 12 18.77 19.52 -15.40
CA TYR A 12 17.36 19.13 -15.24
C TYR A 12 17.13 18.43 -13.90
N ALA A 13 17.98 17.46 -13.54
CA ALA A 13 17.87 16.74 -12.28
C ALA A 13 18.11 17.64 -11.06
N LEU A 14 19.08 18.55 -11.13
CA LEU A 14 19.28 19.60 -10.11
C LEU A 14 18.07 20.52 -10.00
N SER A 15 17.50 20.95 -11.13
CA SER A 15 16.33 21.83 -11.15
C SER A 15 15.10 21.14 -10.55
N ALA A 16 14.88 19.86 -10.88
CA ALA A 16 13.82 19.05 -10.27
C ALA A 16 14.05 18.86 -8.77
N THR A 17 15.29 18.59 -8.34
CA THR A 17 15.64 18.45 -6.92
C THR A 17 15.43 19.76 -6.15
N LEU A 18 15.83 20.89 -6.72
CA LEU A 18 15.61 22.22 -6.14
C LEU A 18 14.13 22.59 -6.12
N LEU A 19 13.36 22.21 -7.13
CA LEU A 19 11.90 22.43 -7.17
C LEU A 19 11.21 21.63 -6.06
N VAL A 20 11.57 20.36 -5.89
CA VAL A 20 11.08 19.52 -4.79
C VAL A 20 11.49 20.10 -3.44
N ALA A 21 12.77 20.45 -3.25
CA ALA A 21 13.27 21.06 -2.01
C ALA A 21 12.56 22.38 -1.68
N TRP A 22 12.33 23.22 -2.69
CA TRP A 22 11.57 24.46 -2.55
C TRP A 22 10.11 24.21 -2.17
N TRP A 23 9.48 23.17 -2.72
CA TRP A 23 8.14 22.76 -2.32
C TRP A 23 8.08 22.27 -0.88
N GLY A 24 9.04 21.46 -0.44
CA GLY A 24 9.13 21.03 0.96
C GLY A 24 9.35 22.19 1.92
N ALA A 25 10.23 23.13 1.58
CA ALA A 25 10.43 24.35 2.36
C ALA A 25 9.16 25.20 2.43
N LYS A 26 8.42 25.33 1.32
CA LYS A 26 7.15 26.06 1.27
C LYS A 26 6.06 25.36 2.10
N ALA A 27 5.95 24.03 2.03
CA ALA A 27 4.98 23.25 2.80
C ALA A 27 5.29 23.32 4.32
N SER A 28 6.56 23.19 4.71
CA SER A 28 7.00 23.37 6.10
C SER A 28 6.73 24.78 6.63
N SER A 29 6.99 25.81 5.81
CA SER A 29 6.67 27.19 6.17
C SER A 29 5.17 27.43 6.32
N LEU A 30 4.35 26.83 5.44
CA LEU A 30 2.90 26.91 5.53
C LEU A 30 2.40 26.25 6.81
N ARG A 31 2.96 25.09 7.16
CA ARG A 31 2.61 24.38 8.40
C ARG A 31 2.98 25.19 9.64
N PHE A 32 4.18 25.78 9.67
CA PHE A 32 4.57 26.67 10.76
C PHE A 32 3.60 27.84 10.93
N LEU A 33 3.13 28.44 9.83
CA LEU A 33 2.16 29.53 9.89
C LEU A 33 0.77 29.08 10.37
N ILE A 34 0.34 27.87 10.00
CA ILE A 34 -0.95 27.28 10.40
C ILE A 34 -0.91 26.84 11.88
N ASP A 35 0.20 26.26 12.33
CA ASP A 35 0.34 25.72 13.68
C ASP A 35 0.70 26.80 14.71
N ALA A 36 1.37 27.90 14.33
CA ALA A 36 1.83 28.94 15.25
C ALA A 36 0.73 29.61 16.13
N PRO A 37 -0.51 29.84 15.66
CA PRO A 37 -1.60 30.32 16.51
C PRO A 37 -2.05 29.27 17.53
N SER A 38 -2.17 28.02 17.09
CA SER A 38 -2.61 26.87 17.91
C SER A 38 -1.57 26.51 18.98
N ILE A 39 -0.29 26.58 18.64
CA ILE A 39 0.82 26.42 19.59
C ILE A 39 0.77 27.51 20.66
N ARG A 40 0.56 28.78 20.26
CA ARG A 40 0.44 29.89 21.23
C ARG A 40 -0.77 29.76 22.16
N GLN A 41 -1.90 29.27 21.64
CA GLN A 41 -3.08 28.98 22.47
C GLN A 41 -2.82 27.82 23.44
N ALA A 42 -2.22 26.72 22.98
CA ALA A 42 -1.88 25.58 23.83
C ALA A 42 -0.89 25.97 24.94
N GLU A 43 0.12 26.78 24.64
CA GLU A 43 1.06 27.33 25.63
C GLU A 43 0.37 28.22 26.66
N GLN A 44 -0.58 29.08 26.25
CA GLN A 44 -1.37 29.90 27.18
C GLN A 44 -2.30 29.08 28.06
N ALA A 45 -2.84 27.98 27.53
CA ALA A 45 -3.71 27.06 28.25
C ALA A 45 -2.96 26.02 29.11
N GLN A 46 -1.63 25.94 29.00
CA GLN A 46 -0.81 24.87 29.58
C GLN A 46 -1.23 23.45 29.13
N GLU A 47 -1.77 23.33 27.91
CA GLU A 47 -2.16 22.05 27.33
C GLU A 47 -1.11 21.54 26.33
N PRO A 48 -0.92 20.22 26.20
CA PRO A 48 -0.03 19.67 25.19
C PRO A 48 -0.56 19.96 23.78
N PHE A 49 0.26 20.63 22.96
CA PHE A 49 -0.06 20.83 21.54
C PHE A 49 0.00 19.50 20.79
N VAL A 50 -1.15 19.06 20.27
CA VAL A 50 -1.23 17.93 19.33
C VAL A 50 -1.42 18.51 17.93
N PRO A 51 -0.42 18.43 17.04
CA PRO A 51 -0.56 18.92 15.67
C PRO A 51 -1.68 18.15 14.98
N LYS A 52 -2.71 18.85 14.51
CA LYS A 52 -3.71 18.26 13.63
C LYS A 52 -3.06 17.93 12.29
N ASP A 53 -3.44 16.81 11.69
CA ASP A 53 -3.04 16.49 10.32
C ASP A 53 -3.57 17.61 9.40
N LEU A 54 -2.74 18.12 8.48
CA LEU A 54 -3.16 19.21 7.59
C LEU A 54 -4.36 18.76 6.76
N ARG A 55 -4.45 17.46 6.45
CA ARG A 55 -5.63 16.86 5.82
C ARG A 55 -6.91 17.16 6.61
N THR A 56 -6.92 16.94 7.92
CA THR A 56 -8.10 17.19 8.76
C THR A 56 -8.46 18.68 8.76
N LEU A 57 -7.45 19.55 8.79
CA LEU A 57 -7.65 21.00 8.70
C LEU A 57 -8.27 21.47 7.37
N PHE A 58 -7.87 20.89 6.24
CA PHE A 58 -8.44 21.23 4.92
C PHE A 58 -9.84 20.62 4.72
N LEU A 59 -10.06 19.40 5.21
CA LEU A 59 -11.37 18.73 5.16
C LEU A 59 -12.40 19.40 6.08
N ASP A 60 -12.01 19.75 7.31
CA ASP A 60 -12.88 20.45 8.28
C ASP A 60 -13.30 21.85 7.78
N GLN A 61 -12.52 22.46 6.89
CA GLN A 61 -12.83 23.77 6.31
C GLN A 61 -13.53 23.70 4.93
N GLY A 62 -13.86 22.50 4.44
CA GLY A 62 -14.56 22.32 3.17
C GLY A 62 -13.80 22.85 1.95
N VAL A 63 -12.46 22.92 2.03
CA VAL A 63 -11.64 23.45 0.93
C VAL A 63 -11.42 22.31 -0.07
N GLU A 64 -12.08 22.40 -1.23
CA GLU A 64 -11.79 21.51 -2.36
C GLU A 64 -10.35 21.72 -2.83
N THR A 65 -9.48 20.73 -2.61
CA THR A 65 -8.11 20.76 -3.10
C THR A 65 -8.02 20.04 -4.43
N SER A 66 -7.45 20.70 -5.44
CA SER A 66 -6.99 19.99 -6.65
C SER A 66 -5.95 18.92 -6.28
N GLY A 67 -5.79 17.86 -7.10
CA GLY A 67 -4.80 16.80 -6.85
C GLY A 67 -3.37 17.32 -6.65
N TRP A 68 -3.01 18.45 -7.28
CA TRP A 68 -1.72 19.11 -7.09
C TRP A 68 -1.60 19.89 -5.76
N GLN A 69 -2.70 20.45 -5.25
CA GLN A 69 -2.73 21.07 -3.92
C GLN A 69 -2.71 20.00 -2.82
N TYR A 70 -3.43 18.90 -3.02
CA TYR A 70 -3.41 17.74 -2.13
C TYR A 70 -1.99 17.18 -1.94
N LEU A 71 -1.23 17.07 -3.04
CA LEU A 71 0.18 16.65 -3.00
C LEU A 71 1.03 17.58 -2.13
N LYS A 72 0.83 18.90 -2.25
CA LYS A 72 1.57 19.91 -1.47
C LYS A 72 1.29 19.81 0.02
N VAL A 73 0.04 19.53 0.39
CA VAL A 73 -0.37 19.36 1.79
C VAL A 73 0.31 18.13 2.40
N ARG A 74 0.25 16.99 1.72
CA ARG A 74 0.86 15.73 2.20
C ARG A 74 2.39 15.74 2.19
N PHE A 75 3.04 16.45 1.26
CA PHE A 75 4.48 16.69 1.35
C PHE A 75 4.87 17.49 2.61
N GLY A 76 3.95 18.31 3.15
CA GLY A 76 4.10 18.98 4.44
C GLY A 76 3.84 18.09 5.67
N ASP A 77 3.20 16.92 5.48
CA ASP A 77 2.97 15.91 6.52
C ASP A 77 4.08 14.86 6.60
N LEU A 78 4.91 14.73 5.57
CA LEU A 78 6.12 13.92 5.63
C LEU A 78 7.05 14.50 6.71
N SER A 79 7.46 13.66 7.66
CA SER A 79 8.44 14.09 8.66
C SER A 79 9.69 14.63 7.95
N GLY A 80 10.25 15.72 8.46
CA GLY A 80 11.40 16.39 7.83
C GLY A 80 12.53 15.41 7.50
N THR A 81 12.69 14.36 8.31
CA THR A 81 13.65 13.26 8.12
C THR A 81 13.41 12.45 6.85
N VAL A 82 12.17 12.08 6.52
CA VAL A 82 11.84 11.27 5.32
C VAL A 82 12.04 12.10 4.06
N PHE A 83 11.62 13.36 4.09
CA PHE A 83 11.80 14.28 2.98
C PHE A 83 13.29 14.58 2.71
N GLN A 84 14.06 14.83 3.77
CA GLN A 84 15.52 15.03 3.68
C GLN A 84 16.23 13.78 3.18
N ALA A 85 15.80 12.57 3.57
CA ALA A 85 16.35 11.33 3.08
C ALA A 85 16.11 11.14 1.56
N ALA A 86 14.88 11.41 1.08
CA ALA A 86 14.54 11.31 -0.33
C ALA A 86 15.35 12.29 -1.21
N ILE A 87 15.46 13.55 -0.77
CA ILE A 87 16.32 14.56 -1.44
C ILE A 87 17.79 14.16 -1.37
N GLY A 88 18.26 13.66 -0.23
CA GLY A 88 19.63 13.20 -0.04
C GLY A 88 20.00 12.09 -1.03
N VAL A 89 19.10 11.11 -1.23
CA VAL A 89 19.29 10.04 -2.20
C VAL A 89 19.36 10.60 -3.63
N ILE A 90 18.39 11.41 -4.07
CA ILE A 90 18.37 12.00 -5.42
C ILE A 90 19.61 12.88 -5.66
N PHE A 91 20.03 13.65 -4.66
CA PHE A 91 21.23 14.48 -4.72
C PHE A 91 22.50 13.64 -4.88
N VAL A 92 22.63 12.54 -4.11
CA VAL A 92 23.76 11.60 -4.25
C VAL A 92 23.76 10.94 -5.63
N ILE A 93 22.60 10.59 -6.19
CA ILE A 93 22.47 10.06 -7.55
C ILE A 93 23.03 11.05 -8.57
N CYS A 94 22.59 12.30 -8.48
CA CYS A 94 23.06 13.37 -9.35
C CYS A 94 24.56 13.63 -9.19
N LEU A 95 25.07 13.60 -7.96
CA LEU A 95 26.49 13.83 -7.66
C LEU A 95 27.37 12.73 -8.26
N VAL A 96 26.99 11.45 -8.10
CA VAL A 96 27.72 10.30 -8.65
C VAL A 96 27.71 10.32 -10.18
N ALA A 97 26.61 10.72 -10.80
CA ALA A 97 26.49 10.89 -12.25
C ALA A 97 27.31 12.09 -12.77
N ALA A 98 27.41 13.17 -11.98
CA ALA A 98 28.06 14.41 -12.37
C ALA A 98 29.58 14.41 -12.26
N ILE A 99 30.21 13.53 -11.46
CA ILE A 99 31.68 13.52 -11.28
C ILE A 99 32.38 13.24 -12.63
N PRO A 100 33.02 14.26 -13.26
CA PRO A 100 33.71 14.07 -14.51
C PRO A 100 34.96 13.22 -14.26
N PRO A 101 35.36 12.37 -15.21
CA PRO A 101 36.61 11.64 -15.05
C PRO A 101 37.75 12.67 -14.92
N LYS A 102 38.59 12.52 -13.88
CA LYS A 102 39.82 13.31 -13.73
C LYS A 102 40.59 13.22 -15.06
N PRO A 103 40.85 14.34 -15.76
CA PRO A 103 41.65 14.30 -16.98
C PRO A 103 43.02 13.73 -16.59
N GLY A 104 43.41 12.63 -17.23
CA GLY A 104 44.76 12.10 -17.07
C GLY A 104 45.77 13.14 -17.59
N PRO A 105 46.99 13.21 -17.01
CA PRO A 105 48.03 14.09 -17.49
C PRO A 105 48.22 13.85 -19.00
N SER A 106 48.07 14.92 -19.76
CA SER A 106 48.16 14.96 -21.21
C SER A 106 49.61 14.71 -21.64
N GLY A 107 50.02 13.45 -21.69
CA GLY A 107 51.33 13.02 -22.14
C GLY A 107 51.36 11.49 -22.27
N GLN A 108 51.49 11.01 -23.51
CA GLN A 108 51.53 9.61 -23.95
C GLN A 108 50.19 8.87 -24.03
N ALA A 109 49.75 8.69 -25.28
CA ALA A 109 48.58 7.92 -25.70
C ALA A 109 48.80 6.40 -25.58
N THR A 110 49.16 5.91 -24.40
CA THR A 110 48.92 4.52 -24.05
C THR A 110 47.46 4.42 -23.59
N ARG A 111 46.65 3.58 -24.24
CA ARG A 111 45.25 3.34 -23.85
C ARG A 111 45.23 2.90 -22.39
N ASP A 112 44.98 3.84 -21.47
CA ASP A 112 45.00 3.56 -20.04
C ASP A 112 43.91 2.51 -19.73
N PRO A 113 44.29 1.28 -19.32
CA PRO A 113 43.35 0.22 -18.98
C PRO A 113 42.48 0.58 -17.77
N SER A 114 42.72 1.71 -17.10
CA SER A 114 41.83 2.27 -16.07
C SER A 114 40.51 2.82 -16.60
N SER A 115 40.40 3.10 -17.91
CA SER A 115 39.22 3.76 -18.49
C SER A 115 38.02 2.84 -18.71
N THR A 116 38.26 1.54 -18.91
CA THR A 116 37.21 0.54 -19.17
C THR A 116 36.41 0.26 -17.90
N THR A 117 37.08 -0.07 -16.80
CA THR A 117 36.41 -0.38 -15.51
C THR A 117 35.57 0.78 -14.97
N LYS A 118 35.89 2.03 -15.33
CA LYS A 118 35.10 3.22 -14.97
C LYS A 118 33.68 3.16 -15.55
N ARG A 119 33.47 2.55 -16.72
CA ARG A 119 32.14 2.44 -17.34
C ARG A 119 31.27 1.43 -16.60
N ALA A 120 31.76 0.21 -16.38
CA ALA A 120 31.03 -0.82 -15.62
C ALA A 120 30.69 -0.35 -14.20
N ARG A 121 31.64 0.33 -13.54
CA ARG A 121 31.39 0.91 -12.22
C ARG A 121 30.25 1.93 -12.23
N ARG A 122 30.25 2.86 -13.18
CA ARG A 122 29.21 3.91 -13.26
C ARG A 122 27.84 3.33 -13.55
N SER A 123 27.75 2.39 -14.49
CA SER A 123 26.47 1.73 -14.79
C SER A 123 25.97 0.89 -13.61
N ALA A 124 26.86 0.17 -12.92
CA ALA A 124 26.51 -0.58 -11.72
C ALA A 124 25.99 0.34 -10.61
N LEU A 125 26.70 1.44 -10.31
CA LEU A 125 26.23 2.41 -9.32
C LEU A 125 24.89 3.03 -9.69
N ALA A 126 24.67 3.36 -10.97
CA ALA A 126 23.39 3.88 -11.44
C ALA A 126 22.26 2.87 -11.27
N ALA A 127 22.49 1.59 -11.62
CA ALA A 127 21.53 0.50 -11.41
C ALA A 127 21.21 0.32 -9.92
N SER A 128 22.23 0.28 -9.05
CA SER A 128 22.03 0.17 -7.59
C SER A 128 21.21 1.33 -7.04
N LEU A 129 21.50 2.56 -7.48
CA LEU A 129 20.79 3.76 -7.06
C LEU A 129 19.32 3.76 -7.49
N ILE A 130 19.04 3.39 -8.74
CA ILE A 130 17.66 3.24 -9.24
C ILE A 130 16.95 2.11 -8.47
N GLY A 131 17.68 1.03 -8.15
CA GLY A 131 17.24 -0.04 -7.28
C GLY A 131 16.75 0.47 -5.93
N PHE A 132 17.58 1.19 -5.18
CA PHE A 132 17.18 1.78 -3.90
C PHE A 132 16.02 2.77 -4.04
N ALA A 133 15.99 3.55 -5.12
CA ALA A 133 14.88 4.46 -5.39
C ALA A 133 13.56 3.68 -5.60
N SER A 134 13.57 2.56 -6.33
CA SER A 134 12.37 1.72 -6.52
C SER A 134 11.84 1.14 -5.20
N ILE A 135 12.73 0.73 -4.29
CA ILE A 135 12.37 0.23 -2.96
C ILE A 135 11.70 1.35 -2.15
N ALA A 136 12.32 2.54 -2.14
CA ALA A 136 11.77 3.70 -1.46
C ALA A 136 10.41 4.12 -2.02
N VAL A 137 10.25 4.13 -3.34
CA VAL A 137 8.99 4.45 -4.02
C VAL A 137 7.91 3.43 -3.65
N ALA A 138 8.19 2.14 -3.70
CA ALA A 138 7.22 1.11 -3.32
C ALA A 138 6.84 1.19 -1.83
N TRP A 139 7.82 1.45 -0.96
CA TRP A 139 7.56 1.64 0.47
C TRP A 139 6.68 2.86 0.74
N VAL A 140 6.99 4.01 0.12
CA VAL A 140 6.17 5.23 0.23
C VAL A 140 4.76 4.98 -0.33
N TYR A 141 4.66 4.30 -1.49
CA TYR A 141 3.37 3.95 -2.10
C TYR A 141 2.52 3.13 -1.13
N GLY A 142 3.05 2.02 -0.58
CA GLY A 142 2.33 1.18 0.37
C GLY A 142 1.94 1.90 1.68
N ARG A 143 2.75 2.87 2.13
CA ARG A 143 2.46 3.63 3.35
C ARG A 143 1.48 4.79 3.14
N SER A 144 1.44 5.35 1.94
CA SER A 144 0.77 6.62 1.69
C SER A 144 -0.75 6.54 1.73
N THR A 145 -1.34 5.34 1.62
CA THR A 145 -2.78 5.08 1.45
C THR A 145 -3.46 5.94 0.37
N ILE A 146 -2.68 6.57 -0.51
CA ILE A 146 -3.15 7.45 -1.58
C ILE A 146 -2.69 6.81 -2.88
N LEU A 147 -3.56 6.11 -3.59
CA LEU A 147 -3.08 5.28 -4.69
C LEU A 147 -3.32 5.87 -6.08
N HIS A 148 -4.05 6.97 -6.25
CA HIS A 148 -4.44 7.43 -7.59
C HIS A 148 -3.80 8.77 -7.98
N PRO A 149 -2.99 8.87 -9.07
CA PRO A 149 -2.55 7.87 -10.07
C PRO A 149 -1.11 7.33 -9.85
N TYR A 150 -0.71 7.02 -8.61
CA TYR A 150 0.70 6.79 -8.28
C TYR A 150 1.27 5.40 -8.64
N HIS A 151 0.43 4.43 -9.04
CA HIS A 151 0.90 3.10 -9.46
C HIS A 151 1.89 3.16 -10.64
N GLN A 152 1.73 4.14 -11.55
CA GLN A 152 2.66 4.37 -12.66
C GLN A 152 4.08 4.75 -12.19
N ILE A 153 4.22 5.38 -11.02
CA ILE A 153 5.53 5.72 -10.45
C ILE A 153 6.24 4.46 -9.97
N VAL A 154 5.52 3.54 -9.31
CA VAL A 154 6.07 2.25 -8.87
C VAL A 154 6.47 1.41 -10.08
N VAL A 155 5.56 1.23 -11.04
CA VAL A 155 5.82 0.49 -12.29
C VAL A 155 6.98 1.13 -13.06
N GLY A 156 6.99 2.45 -13.21
CA GLY A 156 8.05 3.18 -13.89
C GLY A 156 9.41 3.02 -13.20
N ALA A 157 9.44 3.00 -11.86
CA ALA A 157 10.68 2.76 -11.11
C ALA A 157 11.20 1.33 -11.31
N LEU A 158 10.32 0.33 -11.33
CA LEU A 158 10.68 -1.06 -11.63
C LEU A 158 11.18 -1.24 -13.07
N LEU A 159 10.52 -0.63 -14.05
CA LEU A 159 10.97 -0.65 -15.45
C LEU A 159 12.31 0.08 -15.63
N ALA A 160 12.51 1.21 -14.94
CA ALA A 160 13.77 1.93 -14.94
C ALA A 160 14.91 1.09 -14.34
N LEU A 161 14.63 0.33 -13.27
CA LEU A 161 15.57 -0.62 -12.70
C LEU A 161 15.96 -1.69 -13.73
N LEU A 162 14.99 -2.36 -14.36
CA LEU A 162 15.24 -3.38 -15.37
C LEU A 162 16.09 -2.86 -16.54
N ALA A 163 15.79 -1.65 -17.03
CA ALA A 163 16.57 -1.01 -18.08
C ALA A 163 18.00 -0.68 -17.62
N ALA A 164 18.18 -0.15 -16.41
CA ALA A 164 19.48 0.17 -15.86
C ALA A 164 20.35 -1.09 -15.65
N GLU A 165 19.74 -2.16 -15.15
CA GLU A 165 20.37 -3.48 -14.98
C GLU A 165 20.78 -4.07 -16.32
N ALA A 166 19.90 -4.09 -17.33
CA ALA A 166 20.23 -4.58 -18.66
C ALA A 166 21.44 -3.84 -19.26
N VAL A 167 21.50 -2.50 -19.10
CA VAL A 167 22.65 -1.70 -19.53
C VAL A 167 23.91 -2.03 -18.72
N ALA A 168 23.80 -2.15 -17.40
CA ALA A 168 24.94 -2.48 -16.54
C ALA A 168 25.51 -3.87 -16.84
N LEU A 169 24.63 -4.86 -17.03
CA LEU A 169 24.96 -6.22 -17.41
C LEU A 169 25.62 -6.25 -18.79
N PHE A 170 25.02 -5.62 -19.79
CA PHE A 170 25.59 -5.57 -21.14
C PHE A 170 27.01 -4.97 -21.14
N LEU A 171 27.17 -3.80 -20.52
CA LEU A 171 28.48 -3.12 -20.43
C LEU A 171 29.49 -3.91 -19.59
N GLY A 172 29.04 -4.58 -18.55
CA GLY A 172 29.89 -5.42 -17.70
C GLY A 172 30.32 -6.71 -18.39
N PHE A 173 29.41 -7.44 -19.06
CA PHE A 173 29.74 -8.63 -19.83
C PHE A 173 30.67 -8.32 -21.01
N GLN A 174 30.43 -7.22 -21.73
CA GLN A 174 31.33 -6.76 -22.79
C GLN A 174 32.75 -6.53 -22.25
N GLN A 175 32.87 -5.91 -21.06
CA GLN A 175 34.16 -5.69 -20.41
C GLN A 175 34.76 -6.96 -19.81
N LEU A 176 33.94 -7.91 -19.36
CA LEU A 176 34.40 -9.19 -18.83
C LEU A 176 35.01 -10.04 -19.95
N ALA A 177 34.36 -10.06 -21.13
CA ALA A 177 34.82 -10.79 -22.30
C ALA A 177 36.12 -10.21 -22.89
N HIS A 178 36.20 -8.88 -23.02
CA HIS A 178 37.27 -8.23 -23.79
C HIS A 178 38.26 -7.40 -22.96
N GLY A 179 38.04 -7.25 -21.66
CA GLY A 179 38.81 -6.36 -20.79
C GLY A 179 39.95 -7.04 -20.02
N PRO A 180 41.05 -6.32 -19.74
CA PRO A 180 42.19 -6.84 -18.96
C PRO A 180 41.94 -6.91 -17.44
N ARG A 181 40.81 -6.37 -16.94
CA ARG A 181 40.48 -6.25 -15.52
C ARG A 181 39.17 -6.98 -15.17
N ARG A 182 39.15 -8.28 -15.42
CA ARG A 182 37.93 -9.12 -15.32
C ARG A 182 37.38 -9.21 -13.90
N ALA A 183 38.23 -9.46 -12.90
CA ALA A 183 37.79 -9.64 -11.52
C ALA A 183 37.07 -8.40 -10.91
N PRO A 184 37.61 -7.16 -11.04
CA PRO A 184 36.88 -5.97 -10.61
C PRO A 184 35.56 -5.76 -11.36
N VAL A 185 35.49 -6.08 -12.65
CA VAL A 185 34.26 -5.98 -13.45
C VAL A 185 33.21 -6.97 -12.95
N ALA A 186 33.62 -8.20 -12.62
CA ALA A 186 32.73 -9.18 -12.00
C ALA A 186 32.16 -8.68 -10.66
N GLY A 187 32.99 -8.05 -9.83
CA GLY A 187 32.50 -7.41 -8.60
C GLY A 187 31.44 -6.33 -8.85
N TRP A 188 31.63 -5.48 -9.86
CA TRP A 188 30.62 -4.47 -10.23
C TRP A 188 29.35 -5.08 -10.84
N LEU A 189 29.44 -6.21 -11.55
CA LEU A 189 28.27 -6.94 -12.02
C LEU A 189 27.43 -7.48 -10.85
N VAL A 190 28.07 -7.99 -9.80
CA VAL A 190 27.37 -8.42 -8.57
C VAL A 190 26.68 -7.23 -7.88
N VAL A 191 27.37 -6.09 -7.78
CA VAL A 191 26.79 -4.86 -7.21
C VAL A 191 25.61 -4.34 -8.04
N ALA A 192 25.73 -4.41 -9.38
CA ALA A 192 24.64 -4.05 -10.28
C ALA A 192 23.41 -4.90 -9.97
N LEU A 193 23.54 -6.23 -9.97
CA LEU A 193 22.46 -7.20 -9.80
C LEU A 193 21.77 -7.22 -8.41
N ALA A 194 22.37 -6.60 -7.39
CA ALA A 194 21.89 -6.71 -6.02
C ALA A 194 20.43 -6.22 -5.82
N PRO A 195 19.97 -5.09 -6.39
CA PRO A 195 18.58 -4.66 -6.26
C PRO A 195 17.60 -5.56 -7.03
N LEU A 196 17.99 -6.07 -8.21
CA LEU A 196 17.16 -7.04 -8.91
C LEU A 196 17.00 -8.32 -8.09
N ALA A 197 18.09 -8.84 -7.51
CA ALA A 197 18.05 -9.99 -6.60
C ALA A 197 17.19 -9.71 -5.35
N PHE A 198 17.22 -8.49 -4.83
CA PHE A 198 16.34 -8.06 -3.73
C PHE A 198 14.86 -8.13 -4.14
N TRP A 199 14.47 -7.60 -5.31
CA TRP A 199 13.09 -7.67 -5.78
C TRP A 199 12.63 -9.11 -6.08
N VAL A 200 13.52 -9.97 -6.59
CA VAL A 200 13.25 -11.40 -6.72
C VAL A 200 12.99 -12.03 -5.35
N LEU A 201 13.78 -11.69 -4.32
CA LEU A 201 13.56 -12.16 -2.95
C LEU A 201 12.23 -11.65 -2.38
N VAL A 202 11.89 -10.38 -2.58
CA VAL A 202 10.59 -9.79 -2.17
C VAL A 202 9.44 -10.55 -2.83
N GLY A 203 9.47 -10.72 -4.16
CA GLY A 203 8.44 -11.45 -4.90
C GLY A 203 8.32 -12.92 -4.47
N ALA A 204 9.44 -13.63 -4.31
CA ALA A 204 9.45 -15.02 -3.86
C ALA A 204 8.95 -15.17 -2.42
N TYR A 205 9.31 -14.23 -1.53
CA TYR A 205 8.79 -14.17 -0.18
C TYR A 205 7.27 -13.95 -0.20
N GLY A 206 6.79 -12.94 -0.94
CA GLY A 206 5.37 -12.65 -1.08
C GLY A 206 4.57 -13.84 -1.63
N ALA A 207 5.06 -14.48 -2.69
CA ALA A 207 4.42 -15.66 -3.28
C ALA A 207 4.36 -16.83 -2.29
N LYS A 208 5.44 -17.09 -1.54
CA LYS A 208 5.45 -18.14 -0.50
C LYS A 208 4.46 -17.84 0.62
N GLN A 209 4.41 -16.60 1.08
CA GLN A 209 3.48 -16.16 2.13
C GLN A 209 2.02 -16.28 1.65
N TRP A 210 1.73 -15.86 0.42
CA TRP A 210 0.43 -15.97 -0.22
C TRP A 210 -0.04 -17.43 -0.36
N GLN A 211 0.83 -18.31 -0.86
CA GLN A 211 0.53 -19.75 -0.95
C GLN A 211 0.26 -20.38 0.42
N GLY A 212 0.96 -19.90 1.44
CA GLY A 212 0.77 -20.33 2.82
C GLY A 212 -0.41 -19.67 3.52
N ARG A 213 -1.19 -18.83 2.83
CA ARG A 213 -2.28 -18.06 3.40
C ARG A 213 -1.85 -17.29 4.66
N ASN A 214 -0.73 -16.58 4.56
CA ASN A 214 -0.16 -15.85 5.68
C ASN A 214 0.29 -14.47 5.21
N VAL A 215 -0.22 -13.40 5.82
CA VAL A 215 0.01 -12.02 5.39
C VAL A 215 0.67 -11.21 6.51
N PRO A 216 1.92 -11.55 6.90
CA PRO A 216 2.56 -10.89 8.04
C PRO A 216 2.89 -9.44 7.71
N ARG A 217 2.82 -8.56 8.72
CA ARG A 217 3.21 -7.15 8.58
C ARG A 217 4.74 -6.94 8.60
N SER A 218 5.46 -7.69 7.76
CA SER A 218 6.90 -7.52 7.56
C SER A 218 7.21 -6.50 6.45
N LEU A 219 8.40 -5.92 6.45
CA LEU A 219 8.83 -5.00 5.37
C LEU A 219 8.76 -5.67 3.99
N LEU A 220 9.19 -6.93 3.89
CA LEU A 220 9.16 -7.67 2.63
C LEU A 220 7.72 -7.86 2.14
N MET A 221 6.78 -8.20 3.04
CA MET A 221 5.38 -8.34 2.65
C MET A 221 4.77 -7.01 2.22
N GLN A 222 5.03 -5.93 2.95
CA GLN A 222 4.55 -4.59 2.58
C GLN A 222 5.07 -4.15 1.20
N LEU A 223 6.34 -4.43 0.88
CA LEU A 223 6.89 -4.16 -0.44
C LEU A 223 6.26 -5.05 -1.52
N SER A 224 6.03 -6.33 -1.24
CA SER A 224 5.35 -7.25 -2.15
C SER A 224 3.92 -6.81 -2.44
N VAL A 225 3.16 -6.43 -1.40
CA VAL A 225 1.79 -5.92 -1.51
C VAL A 225 1.75 -4.61 -2.30
N ALA A 226 2.67 -3.67 -2.02
CA ALA A 226 2.76 -2.41 -2.75
C ALA A 226 3.06 -2.62 -4.25
N ALA A 227 4.04 -3.46 -4.57
CA ALA A 227 4.38 -3.79 -5.95
C ALA A 227 3.26 -4.57 -6.65
N GLY A 228 2.68 -5.56 -5.97
CA GLY A 228 1.55 -6.37 -6.45
C GLY A 228 0.34 -5.51 -6.78
N SER A 229 -0.08 -4.63 -5.86
CA SER A 229 -1.16 -3.68 -6.09
C SER A 229 -0.87 -2.76 -7.29
N ALA A 230 0.36 -2.26 -7.43
CA ALA A 230 0.72 -1.43 -8.57
C ALA A 230 0.64 -2.19 -9.91
N LEU A 231 1.04 -3.47 -9.93
CA LEU A 231 0.92 -4.34 -11.11
C LEU A 231 -0.53 -4.72 -11.42
N MET A 232 -1.34 -5.03 -10.39
CA MET A 232 -2.78 -5.29 -10.54
C MET A 232 -3.48 -4.11 -11.22
N ARG A 233 -3.07 -2.89 -10.86
CA ARG A 233 -3.59 -1.66 -11.45
C ARG A 233 -3.13 -1.41 -12.88
N LEU A 234 -1.87 -1.71 -13.18
CA LEU A 234 -1.36 -1.64 -14.55
C LEU A 234 -2.12 -2.59 -15.46
N GLU A 235 -2.24 -3.85 -15.05
CA GLU A 235 -2.93 -4.87 -15.81
C GLU A 235 -4.41 -4.53 -15.97
N SER A 236 -5.11 -4.18 -14.88
CA SER A 236 -6.52 -3.82 -14.99
C SER A 236 -6.76 -2.63 -15.92
N SER A 237 -5.86 -1.64 -15.94
CA SER A 237 -5.97 -0.51 -16.88
C SER A 237 -5.78 -0.88 -18.35
N TYR A 238 -5.16 -2.03 -18.63
CA TYR A 238 -4.89 -2.51 -19.97
C TYR A 238 -5.93 -3.54 -20.44
N GLU A 239 -6.28 -4.50 -19.56
CA GLU A 239 -7.20 -5.60 -19.87
C GLU A 239 -8.67 -5.18 -19.84
N TYR A 240 -9.02 -4.13 -19.09
CA TYR A 240 -10.40 -3.64 -18.97
C TYR A 240 -10.53 -2.26 -19.59
N PRO A 241 -10.85 -2.17 -20.90
CA PRO A 241 -10.84 -0.90 -21.64
C PRO A 241 -11.97 0.05 -21.23
N HIS A 242 -13.00 -0.45 -20.56
CA HIS A 242 -14.15 0.34 -20.16
C HIS A 242 -14.08 0.77 -18.70
N ARG A 243 -14.56 1.99 -18.46
CA ARG A 243 -14.53 2.64 -17.15
C ARG A 243 -15.89 3.28 -16.86
N LEU A 244 -16.50 2.87 -15.75
CA LEU A 244 -17.67 3.53 -15.17
C LEU A 244 -17.26 4.19 -13.85
N GLU A 245 -17.66 5.42 -13.63
CA GLU A 245 -17.38 6.15 -12.40
C GLU A 245 -18.70 6.54 -11.73
N THR A 246 -18.80 6.24 -10.43
CA THR A 246 -19.91 6.62 -9.55
C THR A 246 -19.42 7.61 -8.50
N ASP A 247 -20.22 7.89 -7.47
CA ASP A 247 -19.81 8.78 -6.38
C ASP A 247 -18.67 8.20 -5.53
N ARG A 248 -18.68 6.88 -5.30
CA ARG A 248 -17.77 6.18 -4.36
C ARG A 248 -16.76 5.25 -5.01
N LEU A 249 -16.97 4.84 -6.25
CA LEU A 249 -16.08 3.89 -6.91
C LEU A 249 -15.82 4.20 -8.39
N VAL A 250 -14.77 3.56 -8.89
CA VAL A 250 -14.44 3.48 -10.30
C VAL A 250 -14.47 2.00 -10.66
N MET A 251 -15.41 1.59 -11.50
CA MET A 251 -15.48 0.24 -12.05
C MET A 251 -14.66 0.16 -13.34
N LEU A 252 -13.72 -0.79 -13.41
CA LEU A 252 -13.08 -1.23 -14.64
C LEU A 252 -13.72 -2.54 -15.09
N TYR A 253 -14.09 -2.62 -16.37
CA TYR A 253 -14.77 -3.79 -16.93
C TYR A 253 -14.44 -3.98 -18.41
N ASP A 254 -14.72 -5.19 -18.92
CA ASP A 254 -14.57 -5.54 -20.32
C ASP A 254 -15.96 -5.48 -20.98
N VAL A 255 -16.60 -6.62 -21.23
CA VAL A 255 -17.95 -6.66 -21.79
C VAL A 255 -18.97 -6.97 -20.70
N LEU A 256 -19.94 -6.07 -20.50
CA LEU A 256 -21.07 -6.26 -19.59
C LEU A 256 -22.36 -5.81 -20.28
N ASP A 257 -23.45 -6.55 -20.05
CA ASP A 257 -24.78 -6.21 -20.59
C ASP A 257 -25.35 -4.94 -19.97
N ASN A 258 -25.16 -4.75 -18.66
CA ASN A 258 -25.66 -3.59 -17.92
C ASN A 258 -24.65 -3.07 -16.87
N PRO A 259 -23.53 -2.46 -17.30
CA PRO A 259 -22.50 -1.98 -16.38
C PRO A 259 -23.01 -0.91 -15.39
N HIS A 260 -24.05 -0.15 -15.74
CA HIS A 260 -24.63 0.86 -14.87
C HIS A 260 -25.33 0.26 -13.66
N GLN A 261 -26.12 -0.80 -13.85
CA GLN A 261 -26.75 -1.53 -12.75
C GLN A 261 -25.72 -2.07 -11.77
N ASP A 262 -24.60 -2.58 -12.29
CA ASP A 262 -23.50 -3.07 -11.48
C ASP A 262 -22.83 -1.98 -10.66
N GLY A 263 -22.51 -0.85 -11.31
CA GLY A 263 -21.95 0.33 -10.64
C GLY A 263 -22.88 0.88 -9.57
N GLU A 264 -24.18 1.00 -9.85
CA GLU A 264 -25.19 1.49 -8.90
C GLU A 264 -25.35 0.56 -7.69
N ALA A 265 -25.38 -0.76 -7.92
CA ALA A 265 -25.47 -1.75 -6.83
C ALA A 265 -24.27 -1.66 -5.89
N MET A 266 -23.05 -1.55 -6.42
CA MET A 266 -21.84 -1.44 -5.62
C MET A 266 -21.66 -0.06 -4.98
N ASP A 267 -22.09 1.03 -5.62
CA ASP A 267 -22.11 2.35 -5.00
C ASP A 267 -23.08 2.40 -3.81
N ALA A 268 -24.28 1.83 -3.97
CA ALA A 268 -25.25 1.72 -2.89
C ALA A 268 -24.73 0.87 -1.72
N HIS A 269 -23.98 -0.20 -2.01
CA HIS A 269 -23.31 -1.00 -1.00
C HIS A 269 -22.22 -0.21 -0.26
N MET A 270 -21.37 0.52 -0.98
CA MET A 270 -20.39 1.44 -0.37
C MET A 270 -21.07 2.48 0.52
N ALA A 271 -22.17 3.09 0.06
CA ALA A 271 -22.94 4.05 0.84
C ALA A 271 -23.54 3.44 2.12
N ALA A 272 -23.90 2.15 2.10
CA ALA A 272 -24.32 1.43 3.30
C ALA A 272 -23.14 1.23 4.26
N MET A 273 -21.98 0.80 3.77
CA MET A 273 -20.77 0.64 4.59
C MET A 273 -20.32 1.95 5.24
N GLU A 274 -20.29 3.06 4.50
CA GLU A 274 -19.94 4.38 5.05
C GLU A 274 -20.90 4.81 6.16
N ARG A 275 -22.20 4.53 6.02
CA ARG A 275 -23.19 4.80 7.07
C ARG A 275 -22.95 3.92 8.30
N THR A 276 -22.66 2.64 8.11
CA THR A 276 -22.31 1.72 9.20
C THR A 276 -21.07 2.21 9.94
N LEU A 277 -20.03 2.59 9.21
CA LEU A 277 -18.74 3.04 9.77
C LEU A 277 -18.79 4.47 10.34
N GLY A 278 -19.81 5.25 10.00
CA GLY A 278 -19.94 6.65 10.41
C GLY A 278 -18.89 7.58 9.77
N THR A 279 -18.21 7.13 8.71
CA THR A 279 -17.18 7.89 8.00
C THR A 279 -17.15 7.50 6.52
N THR A 280 -16.82 8.46 5.66
CA THR A 280 -16.69 8.24 4.21
C THR A 280 -15.27 7.77 3.86
N SER A 281 -15.14 7.03 2.76
CA SER A 281 -13.81 6.75 2.21
C SER A 281 -13.16 8.06 1.76
N GLY A 282 -11.86 8.20 1.97
CA GLY A 282 -11.13 9.42 1.59
C GLY A 282 -10.90 9.56 0.08
N SER A 283 -11.25 8.51 -0.67
CA SER A 283 -10.95 8.29 -2.08
C SER A 283 -12.00 7.34 -2.67
N LYS A 284 -12.15 7.37 -4.00
CA LYS A 284 -12.94 6.37 -4.70
C LYS A 284 -12.19 5.04 -4.73
N VAL A 285 -12.89 3.96 -4.45
CA VAL A 285 -12.35 2.60 -4.56
C VAL A 285 -12.28 2.20 -6.04
N LEU A 286 -11.21 1.53 -6.43
CA LEU A 286 -11.11 0.91 -7.75
C LEU A 286 -11.67 -0.50 -7.66
N TRP A 287 -12.75 -0.77 -8.37
CA TRP A 287 -13.34 -2.10 -8.45
C TRP A 287 -13.17 -2.64 -9.87
N VAL A 288 -12.67 -3.85 -10.01
CA VAL A 288 -12.44 -4.51 -11.29
C VAL A 288 -13.43 -5.65 -11.40
N ARG A 289 -14.27 -5.64 -12.45
CA ARG A 289 -15.16 -6.75 -12.76
C ARG A 289 -14.39 -7.86 -13.46
N GLY A 290 -13.87 -8.80 -12.67
CA GLY A 290 -13.31 -10.06 -13.14
C GLY A 290 -11.88 -10.31 -12.66
N ARG A 291 -11.25 -11.29 -13.33
CA ARG A 291 -9.89 -11.75 -13.04
C ARG A 291 -8.83 -11.04 -13.88
N LEU A 292 -7.68 -10.79 -13.28
CA LEU A 292 -6.47 -10.37 -13.96
C LEU A 292 -5.83 -11.58 -14.69
N PRO A 293 -5.89 -11.68 -16.03
CA PRO A 293 -5.42 -12.86 -16.77
C PRO A 293 -3.91 -13.11 -16.69
N VAL A 294 -3.08 -12.06 -16.70
CA VAL A 294 -1.61 -12.12 -16.64
C VAL A 294 -1.13 -12.47 -15.24
N LEU A 295 -1.67 -11.83 -14.21
CA LEU A 295 -1.33 -12.15 -12.82
C LEU A 295 -2.06 -13.40 -12.29
N GLY A 296 -3.14 -13.82 -12.93
CA GLY A 296 -3.94 -14.97 -12.51
C GLY A 296 -4.68 -14.75 -11.19
N LEU A 297 -5.13 -13.52 -10.92
CA LEU A 297 -5.77 -13.12 -9.66
C LEU A 297 -7.24 -12.73 -9.87
N GLY A 298 -8.11 -13.07 -8.92
CA GLY A 298 -9.53 -12.69 -8.87
C GLY A 298 -10.10 -13.03 -7.50
N GLY A 299 -11.23 -12.42 -7.11
CA GLY A 299 -11.77 -12.56 -5.76
C GLY A 299 -10.74 -12.15 -4.70
N LEU A 300 -10.18 -10.95 -4.86
CA LEU A 300 -9.09 -10.44 -4.06
C LEU A 300 -9.14 -8.92 -3.95
N SER A 301 -8.93 -8.41 -2.76
CA SER A 301 -8.74 -6.99 -2.49
C SER A 301 -7.37 -6.69 -1.89
N VAL A 302 -6.75 -5.62 -2.37
CA VAL A 302 -5.46 -5.14 -1.86
C VAL A 302 -5.47 -3.61 -1.85
N HIS A 303 -5.41 -3.00 -0.69
CA HIS A 303 -5.59 -1.55 -0.55
C HIS A 303 -6.92 -1.08 -1.17
N GLU A 304 -6.89 -0.06 -2.04
CA GLU A 304 -8.09 0.51 -2.66
C GLU A 304 -8.51 -0.21 -3.96
N ILE A 305 -7.93 -1.38 -4.29
CA ILE A 305 -8.36 -2.18 -5.45
C ILE A 305 -9.06 -3.46 -5.01
N ALA A 306 -10.28 -3.67 -5.48
CA ALA A 306 -11.07 -4.89 -5.32
C ALA A 306 -11.24 -5.60 -6.66
N LEU A 307 -10.87 -6.88 -6.75
CA LEU A 307 -11.09 -7.74 -7.90
C LEU A 307 -12.35 -8.58 -7.66
N GLY A 308 -13.44 -8.21 -8.33
CA GLY A 308 -14.74 -8.82 -8.20
C GLY A 308 -14.91 -10.13 -8.98
N SER A 309 -16.17 -10.52 -9.15
CA SER A 309 -16.57 -11.66 -9.97
C SER A 309 -16.44 -11.37 -11.48
N GLU A 310 -16.41 -12.40 -12.32
CA GLU A 310 -16.25 -12.25 -13.78
C GLU A 310 -17.52 -11.76 -14.49
N GLU A 311 -18.70 -11.99 -13.91
CA GLU A 311 -19.99 -11.74 -14.54
C GLU A 311 -20.90 -10.93 -13.61
N SER A 312 -21.88 -10.22 -14.19
CA SER A 312 -22.90 -9.54 -13.41
C SER A 312 -23.79 -10.56 -12.67
N PRO A 313 -23.97 -10.42 -11.35
CA PRO A 313 -24.91 -11.25 -10.61
C PRO A 313 -26.34 -11.07 -11.14
N ASN A 314 -27.08 -12.18 -11.32
CA ASN A 314 -28.50 -12.12 -11.71
C ASN A 314 -29.34 -11.50 -10.59
N ASP A 315 -29.05 -11.88 -9.34
CA ASP A 315 -29.59 -11.26 -8.14
C ASP A 315 -28.44 -10.76 -7.27
N TRP A 316 -28.27 -9.44 -7.22
CA TRP A 316 -27.26 -8.82 -6.39
C TRP A 316 -27.37 -9.16 -4.90
N ALA A 317 -28.57 -9.43 -4.39
CA ALA A 317 -28.78 -9.80 -2.99
C ALA A 317 -28.26 -11.21 -2.69
N ALA A 318 -28.50 -12.17 -3.58
CA ALA A 318 -28.15 -13.57 -3.38
C ALA A 318 -26.74 -13.93 -3.92
N ASP A 319 -26.37 -13.40 -5.08
CA ASP A 319 -25.22 -13.85 -5.85
C ASP A 319 -24.03 -12.88 -5.80
N GLY A 320 -24.25 -11.63 -5.35
CA GLY A 320 -23.23 -10.56 -5.30
C GLY A 320 -22.19 -10.69 -4.18
N ARG A 321 -22.07 -11.85 -3.53
CA ARG A 321 -21.29 -12.05 -2.31
C ARG A 321 -19.81 -11.68 -2.49
N ILE A 322 -19.17 -12.18 -3.53
CA ILE A 322 -17.73 -11.96 -3.78
C ILE A 322 -17.45 -10.46 -4.00
N ASP A 323 -18.25 -9.79 -4.84
CA ASP A 323 -18.05 -8.37 -5.11
C ASP A 323 -18.21 -7.52 -3.86
N ARG A 324 -19.22 -7.79 -3.05
CA ARG A 324 -19.42 -7.12 -1.76
C ARG A 324 -18.28 -7.38 -0.79
N HIS A 325 -17.82 -8.63 -0.68
CA HIS A 325 -16.70 -9.03 0.18
C HIS A 325 -15.42 -8.27 -0.18
N GLU A 326 -15.01 -8.31 -1.45
CA GLU A 326 -13.77 -7.66 -1.87
C GLU A 326 -13.87 -6.13 -1.82
N LEU A 327 -15.05 -5.57 -2.11
CA LEU A 327 -15.29 -4.14 -2.01
C LEU A 327 -15.25 -3.67 -0.55
N ALA A 328 -15.76 -4.48 0.38
CA ALA A 328 -15.68 -4.20 1.81
C ALA A 328 -14.25 -4.14 2.33
N HIS A 329 -13.38 -5.06 1.88
CA HIS A 329 -11.94 -4.98 2.13
C HIS A 329 -11.36 -3.65 1.66
N ALA A 330 -11.65 -3.24 0.43
CA ALA A 330 -11.09 -2.01 -0.13
C ALA A 330 -11.60 -0.75 0.57
N ALA A 331 -12.87 -0.75 0.98
CA ALA A 331 -13.46 0.33 1.77
C ALA A 331 -12.75 0.48 3.12
N LEU A 332 -12.55 -0.63 3.85
CA LEU A 332 -11.88 -0.60 5.15
C LEU A 332 -10.39 -0.21 5.03
N ASP A 333 -9.71 -0.72 3.99
CA ASP A 333 -8.31 -0.38 3.72
C ASP A 333 -8.10 1.11 3.41
N SER A 334 -9.10 1.79 2.85
CA SER A 334 -9.07 3.25 2.63
C SER A 334 -9.10 4.07 3.94
N LEU A 335 -9.60 3.47 5.02
CA LEU A 335 -9.68 4.06 6.36
C LEU A 335 -8.56 3.58 7.28
N ARG A 336 -7.76 2.60 6.84
CA ARG A 336 -6.70 1.99 7.63
C ARG A 336 -5.55 2.96 7.85
N SER A 337 -5.14 3.12 9.10
CA SER A 337 -3.96 3.89 9.47
C SER A 337 -2.71 3.20 8.94
N ALA A 338 -1.71 3.99 8.53
CA ALA A 338 -0.46 3.47 7.98
C ALA A 338 0.23 2.43 8.88
N ASP A 339 0.04 2.55 10.19
CA ASP A 339 0.70 1.69 11.17
C ASP A 339 -0.17 0.49 11.61
N ALA A 340 -1.46 0.42 11.25
CA ALA A 340 -2.45 -0.58 11.69
C ALA A 340 -2.08 -2.04 11.37
N ASP A 341 -2.04 -2.91 12.39
CA ASP A 341 -1.77 -4.34 12.22
C ASP A 341 -2.84 -5.14 12.96
N PRO A 342 -4.11 -5.10 12.52
CA PRO A 342 -5.17 -5.87 13.16
C PRO A 342 -5.00 -7.37 12.85
N PRO A 343 -5.48 -8.26 13.73
CA PRO A 343 -5.57 -9.68 13.41
C PRO A 343 -6.41 -9.89 12.14
N THR A 344 -6.03 -10.86 11.31
CA THR A 344 -6.71 -11.14 10.03
C THR A 344 -8.20 -11.42 10.20
N PHE A 345 -8.64 -12.00 11.32
CA PHE A 345 -10.07 -12.23 11.56
C PHE A 345 -10.91 -10.95 11.64
N LEU A 346 -10.33 -9.79 12.03
CA LEU A 346 -11.05 -8.52 11.96
C LEU A 346 -11.17 -8.02 10.53
N HIS A 347 -10.18 -8.28 9.69
CA HIS A 347 -10.17 -7.87 8.29
C HIS A 347 -11.11 -8.72 7.46
N GLU A 348 -10.94 -10.05 7.47
CA GLU A 348 -11.85 -10.99 6.80
C GLU A 348 -13.23 -10.98 7.44
N GLY A 349 -13.33 -10.78 8.76
CA GLY A 349 -14.60 -10.69 9.45
C GLY A 349 -15.41 -9.47 9.04
N TRP A 350 -14.77 -8.31 8.86
CA TRP A 350 -15.46 -7.17 8.26
C TRP A 350 -16.00 -7.51 6.88
N ALA A 351 -15.15 -8.03 5.98
CA ALA A 351 -15.57 -8.35 4.63
C ALA A 351 -16.70 -9.39 4.57
N GLU A 352 -16.63 -10.46 5.36
CA GLU A 352 -17.67 -11.48 5.43
C GLU A 352 -18.97 -10.91 6.01
N SER A 353 -18.90 -10.02 7.02
CA SER A 353 -20.08 -9.35 7.58
C SER A 353 -20.79 -8.43 6.58
N GLN A 354 -20.06 -7.91 5.58
CA GLN A 354 -20.59 -7.04 4.53
C GLN A 354 -20.93 -7.82 3.24
N SER A 355 -20.65 -9.12 3.18
CA SER A 355 -20.84 -9.94 1.99
C SER A 355 -22.31 -10.19 1.61
N GLY A 356 -23.26 -9.74 2.42
CA GLY A 356 -24.71 -9.88 2.20
C GLY A 356 -25.40 -10.92 3.08
N ALA A 357 -24.63 -11.66 3.89
CA ALA A 357 -25.19 -12.57 4.89
C ALA A 357 -25.94 -11.80 5.99
N THR A 358 -27.08 -12.34 6.40
CA THR A 358 -27.82 -11.88 7.57
C THR A 358 -27.08 -12.21 8.87
N ARG A 359 -27.45 -11.53 9.96
CA ARG A 359 -26.94 -11.83 11.31
C ARG A 359 -27.08 -13.32 11.65
N ASP A 360 -28.25 -13.88 11.42
CA ASP A 360 -28.56 -15.25 11.81
C ASP A 360 -27.76 -16.27 10.97
N GLU A 361 -27.51 -15.98 9.69
CA GLU A 361 -26.62 -16.78 8.85
C GLU A 361 -25.16 -16.70 9.32
N LEU A 362 -24.66 -15.51 9.69
CA LEU A 362 -23.32 -15.35 10.24
C LEU A 362 -23.17 -16.12 11.56
N ALA A 363 -24.13 -15.97 12.49
CA ALA A 363 -24.14 -16.70 13.75
C ALA A 363 -24.22 -18.22 13.53
N ALA A 364 -25.05 -18.68 12.59
CA ALA A 364 -25.15 -20.10 12.25
C ALA A 364 -23.82 -20.67 11.73
N LYS A 365 -23.15 -19.97 10.80
CA LYS A 365 -21.82 -20.35 10.30
C LYS A 365 -20.76 -20.39 11.41
N ALA A 366 -20.78 -19.42 12.32
CA ALA A 366 -19.86 -19.38 13.45
C ALA A 366 -20.07 -20.55 14.42
N LEU A 367 -21.33 -20.89 14.73
CA LEU A 367 -21.67 -22.04 15.56
C LEU A 367 -21.33 -23.38 14.90
N GLU A 368 -21.52 -23.50 13.59
CA GLU A 368 -21.09 -24.66 12.80
C GLU A 368 -19.56 -24.84 12.90
N GLN A 369 -18.79 -23.79 12.61
CA GLN A 369 -17.34 -23.81 12.73
C GLN A 369 -16.87 -24.14 14.15
N HIS A 370 -17.52 -23.60 15.19
CA HIS A 370 -17.19 -23.90 16.58
C HIS A 370 -17.54 -25.34 16.98
N THR A 371 -18.59 -25.90 16.39
CA THR A 371 -18.96 -27.31 16.60
C THR A 371 -17.94 -28.25 15.97
N GLU A 372 -17.46 -27.92 14.76
CA GLU A 372 -16.45 -28.71 14.05
C GLU A 372 -15.05 -28.60 14.71
N GLU A 373 -14.67 -27.42 15.17
CA GLU A 373 -13.37 -27.14 15.78
C GLU A 373 -13.50 -26.39 17.12
N PRO A 374 -13.97 -27.05 18.21
CA PRO A 374 -14.26 -26.37 19.48
C PRO A 374 -13.05 -25.72 20.17
N SER A 375 -11.84 -26.12 19.79
CA SER A 375 -10.59 -25.53 20.30
C SER A 375 -10.22 -24.22 19.62
N ILE A 376 -10.92 -23.84 18.54
CA ILE A 376 -10.72 -22.60 17.82
C ILE A 376 -11.86 -21.63 18.15
N GLY A 377 -11.53 -20.62 18.94
CA GLY A 377 -12.41 -19.51 19.31
C GLY A 377 -11.80 -18.17 18.92
N ILE A 378 -12.47 -17.07 19.26
CA ILE A 378 -11.99 -15.71 18.94
C ILE A 378 -10.63 -15.45 19.56
N VAL A 379 -10.41 -15.88 20.81
CA VAL A 379 -9.13 -15.69 21.49
C VAL A 379 -7.99 -16.41 20.76
N SER A 380 -8.20 -17.61 20.21
CA SER A 380 -7.14 -18.34 19.51
C SER A 380 -6.79 -17.70 18.17
N LEU A 381 -7.71 -16.96 17.54
CA LEU A 381 -7.44 -16.17 16.34
C LEU A 381 -6.51 -14.97 16.58
N THR A 382 -6.19 -14.66 17.84
CA THR A 382 -5.20 -13.64 18.23
C THR A 382 -3.80 -14.21 18.47
N GLU A 383 -3.64 -15.53 18.39
CA GLU A 383 -2.35 -16.19 18.60
C GLU A 383 -1.47 -16.09 17.35
N PRO A 384 -0.13 -16.15 17.47
CA PRO A 384 0.79 -15.97 16.33
C PRO A 384 0.54 -16.91 15.15
N LYS A 385 -0.04 -18.09 15.38
CA LYS A 385 -0.40 -19.04 14.32
C LYS A 385 -1.51 -18.50 13.41
N TRP A 386 -2.47 -17.77 13.97
CA TRP A 386 -3.67 -17.31 13.28
C TRP A 386 -3.67 -15.81 12.99
N TYR A 387 -2.84 -15.04 13.69
CA TYR A 387 -2.87 -13.58 13.66
C TYR A 387 -2.84 -12.99 12.24
N HIS A 388 -2.02 -13.58 11.36
CA HIS A 388 -1.88 -13.17 9.97
C HIS A 388 -2.42 -14.19 8.96
N HIS A 389 -3.17 -15.20 9.40
CA HIS A 389 -3.63 -16.29 8.54
C HIS A 389 -4.97 -15.96 7.86
N ASP A 390 -5.04 -15.97 6.53
CA ASP A 390 -6.23 -15.62 5.72
C ASP A 390 -6.98 -16.86 5.21
N ALA A 391 -7.20 -17.86 6.08
CA ALA A 391 -7.97 -19.04 5.72
C ALA A 391 -8.73 -19.65 6.89
N GLY A 392 -9.81 -20.37 6.56
CA GLY A 392 -10.56 -21.20 7.51
C GLY A 392 -11.35 -20.38 8.54
N PRO A 393 -11.20 -20.63 9.85
CA PRO A 393 -12.08 -20.08 10.89
C PRO A 393 -12.15 -18.55 10.97
N VAL A 394 -11.16 -17.83 10.41
CA VAL A 394 -11.17 -16.35 10.38
C VAL A 394 -12.36 -15.76 9.64
N TYR A 395 -12.96 -16.50 8.69
CA TYR A 395 -14.14 -16.07 7.94
C TYR A 395 -15.44 -16.22 8.74
N PRO A 396 -15.90 -17.43 9.11
CA PRO A 396 -17.16 -17.60 9.83
C PRO A 396 -17.13 -16.97 11.22
N LEU A 397 -16.04 -17.17 11.99
CA LEU A 397 -15.93 -16.61 13.34
C LEU A 397 -15.73 -15.08 13.28
N GLY A 398 -14.86 -14.61 12.39
CA GLY A 398 -14.61 -13.19 12.22
C GLY A 398 -15.86 -12.44 11.76
N GLY A 399 -16.60 -13.00 10.80
CA GLY A 399 -17.82 -12.39 10.23
C GLY A 399 -18.87 -12.13 11.30
N ALA A 400 -19.20 -13.17 12.07
CA ALA A 400 -20.17 -13.07 13.15
C ALA A 400 -19.68 -12.17 14.29
N PHE A 401 -18.41 -12.26 14.67
CA PHE A 401 -17.88 -11.47 15.78
C PHE A 401 -17.77 -9.98 15.44
N VAL A 402 -17.35 -9.62 14.22
CA VAL A 402 -17.31 -8.21 13.78
C VAL A 402 -18.71 -7.62 13.68
N GLU A 403 -19.69 -8.36 13.14
CA GLU A 403 -21.10 -7.94 13.15
C GLU A 403 -21.57 -7.65 14.59
N PHE A 404 -21.32 -8.59 15.52
CA PHE A 404 -21.67 -8.47 16.92
C PHE A 404 -21.03 -7.22 17.56
N LEU A 405 -19.72 -7.01 17.35
CA LEU A 405 -19.01 -5.86 17.90
C LEU A 405 -19.62 -4.54 17.42
N ILE A 406 -19.88 -4.41 16.11
CA ILE A 406 -20.44 -3.20 15.53
C ILE A 406 -21.86 -2.96 16.04
N ARG A 407 -22.71 -3.98 16.04
CA ARG A 407 -24.11 -3.87 16.49
C ARG A 407 -24.23 -3.52 17.97
N LYS A 408 -23.46 -4.17 18.84
CA LYS A 408 -23.56 -3.98 20.31
C LYS A 408 -22.79 -2.77 20.81
N HIS A 409 -21.64 -2.47 20.22
CA HIS A 409 -20.69 -1.52 20.79
C HIS A 409 -20.36 -0.33 19.88
N GLY A 410 -20.88 -0.32 18.64
CA GLY A 410 -20.69 0.77 17.69
C GLY A 410 -19.49 0.58 16.78
N ALA A 411 -19.62 1.08 15.54
CA ALA A 411 -18.57 1.00 14.53
C ALA A 411 -17.35 1.88 14.83
N ASP A 412 -17.50 2.94 15.63
CA ASP A 412 -16.42 3.81 16.08
C ASP A 412 -15.39 3.03 16.92
N LYS A 413 -15.87 2.19 17.85
CA LYS A 413 -15.01 1.30 18.64
C LYS A 413 -14.35 0.22 17.78
N PHE A 414 -15.09 -0.34 16.82
CA PHE A 414 -14.53 -1.30 15.86
C PHE A 414 -13.39 -0.67 15.03
N LEU A 415 -13.63 0.50 14.43
CA LEU A 415 -12.61 1.21 13.66
C LEU A 415 -11.40 1.60 14.51
N ARG A 416 -11.63 2.03 15.76
CA ARG A 416 -10.55 2.32 16.71
C ARG A 416 -9.72 1.07 16.97
N LEU A 417 -10.35 -0.07 17.25
CA LEU A 417 -9.67 -1.35 17.45
C LEU A 417 -8.86 -1.73 16.22
N TYR A 418 -9.47 -1.69 15.04
CA TYR A 418 -8.84 -2.05 13.78
C TYR A 418 -7.56 -1.23 13.52
N ASN A 419 -7.60 0.08 13.81
CA ASN A 419 -6.49 0.99 13.54
C ASN A 419 -5.39 0.99 14.62
N GLU A 420 -5.75 0.82 15.88
CA GLU A 420 -4.82 0.86 17.01
C GLU A 420 -4.19 -0.51 17.34
N SER A 421 -4.74 -1.59 16.80
CA SER A 421 -4.25 -2.95 17.04
C SER A 421 -2.87 -3.23 16.46
N ARG A 422 -2.04 -3.94 17.23
CA ARG A 422 -0.81 -4.58 16.77
C ARG A 422 -0.70 -5.95 17.41
N GLU A 423 0.02 -6.88 16.79
CA GLU A 423 0.18 -8.26 17.28
C GLU A 423 0.56 -8.31 18.77
N SER A 424 1.61 -7.59 19.16
CA SER A 424 2.13 -7.60 20.52
C SER A 424 1.24 -6.95 21.59
N ARG A 425 0.22 -6.18 21.20
CA ARG A 425 -0.63 -5.40 22.13
C ARG A 425 -2.13 -5.51 21.85
N PHE A 426 -2.54 -6.48 21.03
CA PHE A 426 -3.94 -6.61 20.61
C PHE A 426 -4.89 -6.68 21.80
N LYS A 427 -4.69 -7.64 22.70
CA LYS A 427 -5.56 -7.85 23.88
C LYS A 427 -5.60 -6.62 24.80
N HIS A 428 -4.48 -5.92 24.95
CA HIS A 428 -4.43 -4.67 25.73
C HIS A 428 -5.26 -3.56 25.07
N THR A 429 -5.10 -3.38 23.75
CA THR A 429 -5.85 -2.40 22.95
C THR A 429 -7.36 -2.72 22.99
N PHE A 430 -7.70 -4.00 22.91
CA PHE A 430 -9.08 -4.49 23.02
C PHE A 430 -9.71 -4.08 24.35
N ARG A 431 -9.04 -4.39 25.47
CA ARG A 431 -9.51 -4.02 26.80
C ARG A 431 -9.68 -2.52 26.96
N GLU A 432 -8.74 -1.72 26.46
CA GLU A 432 -8.82 -0.26 26.55
C GLU A 432 -10.07 0.32 25.84
N ILE A 433 -10.48 -0.27 24.72
CA ILE A 433 -11.58 0.22 23.88
C ILE A 433 -12.94 -0.27 24.37
N TYR A 434 -13.03 -1.54 24.76
CA TYR A 434 -14.28 -2.19 25.15
C TYR A 434 -14.51 -2.26 26.65
N ASP A 435 -13.50 -1.93 27.46
CA ASP A 435 -13.51 -2.03 28.93
C ASP A 435 -13.80 -3.45 29.45
N VAL A 436 -13.47 -4.47 28.65
CA VAL A 436 -13.63 -5.89 29.00
C VAL A 436 -12.47 -6.71 28.43
N GLU A 437 -12.15 -7.84 29.09
CA GLU A 437 -11.19 -8.80 28.56
C GLU A 437 -11.77 -9.53 27.34
N LEU A 438 -10.90 -9.93 26.40
CA LEU A 438 -11.32 -10.60 25.17
C LEU A 438 -12.09 -11.90 25.44
N ASP A 439 -11.65 -12.70 26.41
CA ASP A 439 -12.30 -13.96 26.79
C ASP A 439 -13.73 -13.74 27.31
N ALA A 440 -13.94 -12.62 28.02
CA ALA A 440 -15.27 -12.22 28.50
C ALA A 440 -16.16 -11.76 27.34
N MET A 441 -15.61 -10.98 26.40
CA MET A 441 -16.34 -10.59 25.18
C MET A 441 -16.71 -11.80 24.33
N GLU A 442 -15.79 -12.77 24.17
CA GLU A 442 -16.07 -14.00 23.44
C GLU A 442 -17.21 -14.79 24.09
N SER A 443 -17.26 -14.85 25.42
CA SER A 443 -18.36 -15.49 26.15
C SER A 443 -19.70 -14.78 25.89
N GLU A 444 -19.71 -13.45 25.86
CA GLU A 444 -20.91 -12.66 25.53
C GLU A 444 -21.37 -12.91 24.08
N PHE A 445 -20.42 -12.91 23.15
CA PHE A 445 -20.68 -13.23 21.74
C PHE A 445 -21.33 -14.60 21.58
N TRP A 446 -20.85 -15.64 22.26
CA TRP A 446 -21.42 -16.98 22.13
C TRP A 446 -22.85 -17.07 22.69
N ASN A 447 -23.16 -16.31 23.75
CA ASN A 447 -24.53 -16.21 24.25
C ASN A 447 -25.44 -15.51 23.23
N ASP A 448 -24.99 -14.40 22.62
CA ASP A 448 -25.74 -13.68 21.59
C ASP A 448 -25.94 -14.53 20.32
N ALA A 449 -24.92 -15.30 19.90
CA ALA A 449 -25.02 -16.17 18.73
C ALA A 449 -26.01 -17.34 18.92
N GLN A 450 -26.20 -17.79 20.16
CA GLN A 450 -27.17 -18.83 20.50
C GLN A 450 -28.60 -18.29 20.63
N ASP A 451 -28.76 -17.03 21.01
CA ASP A 451 -30.05 -16.36 21.18
C ASP A 451 -30.60 -15.84 19.83
N ARG A 452 -31.08 -16.78 19.01
CA ARG A 452 -31.58 -16.49 17.65
C ARG A 452 -32.91 -15.72 17.61
N ASP A 453 -33.60 -15.58 18.74
CA ASP A 453 -34.93 -14.96 18.83
C ASP A 453 -34.91 -13.49 19.29
N GLY A 454 -33.70 -12.91 19.48
CA GLY A 454 -33.47 -11.58 20.05
C GLY A 454 -33.42 -10.41 19.06
#